data_AF-Q5FK94-F1
#
_entry.id   AF-Q5FK94-F1
#
_cell.length_a   1.000
_cell.length_b   1.000
_cell.length_c   1.000
_cell.angle_alpha   90.00
_cell.angle_beta   90.00
_cell.angle_gamma   90.00
#
_symmetry.space_group_name_H-M   'P 1'
#
loop_
_entity.id
_entity.type
_entity.pdbx_description
1 polymer ?
#
loop_
_entity_poly.entity_id
_entity_poly.type
_entity_poly.pdbx_seq_one_letter_code
_entity_poly.pdbx_strand_id
1 'polypeptide(L)'
;MLVNAKNLSEQALSILVLGKGYRSNDQSVWFEPDNPKKILAYEINELGNEDIPNFLAENYELNDKTNITLIDKCIKKRLNSANYKLIWLCSTAKEAEKYADSSRSVYEFLLPENPQDYILVSDLGAKGCLIAYTKI
;
A
#
# COMPACT_ATOMS: atom_id res chain seq x y z
N MET A 1 -14.32 7.26 -5.90
CA MET A 1 -13.83 8.64 -5.66
C MET A 1 -12.32 8.52 -5.54
N LEU A 2 -11.59 9.10 -6.50
CA LEU A 2 -10.14 9.02 -6.61
C LEU A 2 -9.51 9.82 -5.46
N VAL A 3 -8.42 9.29 -4.89
CA VAL A 3 -7.56 9.97 -3.91
C VAL A 3 -7.28 11.41 -4.35
N ASN A 4 -7.16 12.36 -3.42
CA ASN A 4 -6.82 13.72 -3.79
C ASN A 4 -5.38 13.79 -4.31
N ALA A 5 -5.23 13.65 -5.63
CA ALA A 5 -3.94 13.56 -6.32
C ALA A 5 -3.02 14.78 -6.08
N LYS A 6 -3.56 15.92 -5.65
CA LYS A 6 -2.77 17.14 -5.36
C LYS A 6 -1.82 16.97 -4.17
N ASN A 7 -2.07 16.00 -3.29
CA ASN A 7 -1.28 15.76 -2.09
C ASN A 7 -0.41 14.50 -2.20
N LEU A 8 -0.36 13.85 -3.36
CA LEU A 8 0.45 12.66 -3.56
C LEU A 8 1.87 13.01 -3.99
N SER A 9 2.82 12.24 -3.49
CA SER A 9 4.20 12.24 -3.94
C SER A 9 4.31 11.87 -5.41
N GLU A 10 5.36 12.34 -6.07
CA GLU A 10 5.66 11.98 -7.46
C GLU A 10 5.80 10.46 -7.62
N GLN A 11 6.31 9.78 -6.59
CA GLN A 11 6.47 8.33 -6.55
C GLN A 11 5.11 7.61 -6.57
N ALA A 12 4.19 8.00 -5.67
CA ALA A 12 2.85 7.42 -5.63
C ALA A 12 2.09 7.70 -6.93
N LEU A 13 2.17 8.93 -7.46
CA LEU A 13 1.56 9.29 -8.74
C LEU A 13 2.11 8.46 -9.90
N SER A 14 3.44 8.28 -9.98
CA SER A 14 4.08 7.47 -11.01
C SER A 14 3.55 6.03 -11.00
N ILE A 15 3.47 5.41 -9.81
CA ILE A 15 2.97 4.04 -9.66
C ILE A 15 1.51 3.93 -10.13
N LEU A 16 0.66 4.87 -9.71
CA LEU A 16 -0.76 4.88 -10.05
C LEU A 16 -1.01 5.16 -11.53
N VAL A 17 -0.24 6.05 -12.16
CA VAL A 17 -0.39 6.42 -13.58
C VAL A 17 0.13 5.32 -14.49
N LEU A 18 1.26 4.69 -14.15
CA LEU A 18 1.84 3.61 -14.94
C LEU A 18 1.13 2.27 -14.71
N GLY A 19 0.30 2.15 -13.67
CA GLY A 19 -0.35 0.90 -13.28
C GLY A 19 0.64 -0.16 -12.82
N LYS A 20 1.82 0.25 -12.33
CA LYS A 20 2.88 -0.68 -11.93
C LYS A 20 3.86 -0.04 -10.97
N GLY A 21 4.55 -0.88 -10.20
CA GLY A 21 5.66 -0.46 -9.35
C GLY A 21 6.69 -1.58 -9.20
N TYR A 22 7.71 -1.34 -8.40
CA TYR A 22 8.81 -2.28 -8.19
C TYR A 22 8.91 -2.66 -6.73
N ARG A 23 9.22 -3.92 -6.46
CA ARG A 23 9.53 -4.36 -5.11
C ARG A 23 10.54 -5.47 -5.09
N SER A 24 11.19 -5.69 -3.95
CA SER A 24 11.92 -6.93 -3.68
C SER A 24 11.07 -7.90 -2.85
N ASN A 25 11.47 -9.17 -2.85
CA ASN A 25 10.95 -10.14 -1.88
C ASN A 25 11.40 -9.79 -0.45
N ASP A 26 12.53 -9.09 -0.31
CA ASP A 26 13.18 -8.77 0.97
C ASP A 26 12.57 -7.53 1.63
N GLN A 27 11.92 -6.65 0.86
CA GLN A 27 11.06 -5.57 1.36
C GLN A 27 9.95 -6.08 2.26
N SER A 28 9.63 -7.37 2.16
CA SER A 28 8.78 -8.07 3.09
C SER A 28 9.59 -8.96 4.03
N VAL A 29 10.03 -8.42 5.17
CA VAL A 29 10.24 -9.23 6.40
C VAL A 29 8.87 -9.71 6.98
N TRP A 30 7.87 -9.89 6.12
CA TRP A 30 6.46 -9.94 6.49
C TRP A 30 5.87 -11.30 6.13
N PHE A 31 5.60 -12.09 7.17
CA PHE A 31 5.33 -13.53 7.10
C PHE A 31 4.06 -13.95 6.33
N GLU A 32 3.10 -13.08 6.03
CA GLU A 32 1.80 -13.50 5.47
C GLU A 32 1.12 -12.34 4.68
N PRO A 33 1.40 -12.15 3.36
CA PRO A 33 0.68 -11.14 2.55
C PRO A 33 -0.83 -11.38 2.49
N ASP A 34 -1.27 -12.60 2.80
CA ASP A 34 -2.67 -13.01 2.86
C ASP A 34 -3.36 -12.65 4.20
N ASN A 35 -2.63 -12.03 5.13
CA ASN A 35 -3.18 -11.57 6.40
C ASN A 35 -3.02 -10.04 6.57
N PRO A 36 -3.73 -9.23 5.78
CA PRO A 36 -3.54 -7.79 5.75
C PRO A 36 -3.85 -7.12 7.09
N LYS A 37 -4.71 -7.71 7.93
CA LYS A 37 -5.01 -7.18 9.27
C LYS A 37 -3.81 -7.27 10.20
N LYS A 38 -3.07 -8.40 10.19
CA LYS A 38 -1.80 -8.50 10.93
C LYS A 38 -0.77 -7.51 10.39
N ILE A 39 -0.75 -7.31 9.06
CA ILE A 39 0.16 -6.36 8.43
C ILE A 39 -0.06 -4.94 8.98
N LEU A 40 -1.30 -4.47 8.90
CA LEU A 40 -1.70 -3.16 9.42
C LEU A 40 -1.43 -3.02 10.91
N ALA A 41 -1.70 -4.06 11.71
CA ALA A 41 -1.46 -4.02 13.15
C ALA A 41 0.03 -3.81 13.49
N TYR A 42 0.93 -4.51 12.82
CA TYR A 42 2.36 -4.35 13.08
C TYR A 42 2.89 -3.01 12.56
N GLU A 43 2.50 -2.58 11.35
CA GLU A 43 2.91 -1.27 10.81
C GLU A 43 2.51 -0.15 11.79
N ILE A 44 1.26 -0.15 12.22
CA ILE A 44 0.69 0.94 13.01
C ILE A 44 1.14 0.87 14.47
N ASN A 45 1.08 -0.32 15.09
CA ASN A 45 1.30 -0.43 16.54
C ASN A 45 2.76 -0.71 16.90
N GLU A 46 3.48 -1.52 16.11
CA GLU A 46 4.85 -1.94 16.44
C GLU A 46 5.88 -0.98 15.82
N LEU A 47 5.67 -0.54 14.58
CA LEU A 47 6.55 0.42 13.91
C LEU A 47 6.13 1.88 14.13
N GLY A 48 4.95 2.13 14.72
CA GLY A 48 4.44 3.48 14.93
C GLY A 48 4.16 4.23 13.63
N ASN A 49 3.78 3.50 12.56
CA ASN A 49 3.51 4.10 11.25
C ASN A 49 2.14 4.78 11.24
N GLU A 50 2.11 6.04 11.68
CA GLU A 50 0.92 6.88 11.71
C GLU A 50 0.47 7.34 10.31
N ASP A 51 1.31 7.19 9.28
CA ASP A 51 1.01 7.64 7.92
C ASP A 51 -0.19 6.87 7.34
N ILE A 52 -0.32 5.57 7.64
CA ILE A 52 -1.46 4.75 7.18
C ILE A 52 -2.80 5.30 7.70
N PRO A 53 -3.05 5.37 9.02
CA PRO A 53 -4.33 5.86 9.51
C PRO A 53 -4.57 7.33 9.19
N ASN A 54 -3.53 8.16 9.12
CA ASN A 54 -3.65 9.55 8.71
C ASN A 54 -4.12 9.66 7.26
N PHE A 55 -3.45 8.95 6.34
CA PHE A 55 -3.81 8.95 4.93
C PHE A 55 -5.24 8.47 4.71
N LEU A 56 -5.66 7.41 5.40
CA LEU A 56 -7.01 6.87 5.28
C LEU A 56 -8.08 7.82 5.85
N ALA A 57 -7.78 8.54 6.93
CA ALA A 57 -8.69 9.54 7.48
C ALA A 57 -8.89 10.71 6.51
N GLU A 58 -7.80 11.19 5.90
CA GLU A 58 -7.80 12.31 4.97
C GLU A 58 -8.50 11.97 3.65
N ASN A 59 -8.34 10.74 3.16
CA ASN A 59 -8.80 10.37 1.82
C ASN A 59 -10.05 9.48 1.79
N TYR A 60 -10.38 8.79 2.89
CA TYR A 60 -11.44 7.78 2.92
C TYR A 60 -12.40 7.87 4.10
N GLU A 61 -12.48 9.03 4.78
CA GLU A 61 -13.47 9.29 5.85
C GLU A 61 -13.36 8.31 7.03
N LEU A 62 -12.13 7.91 7.38
CA LEU A 62 -11.86 7.09 8.56
C LEU A 62 -11.90 7.97 9.83
N ASN A 63 -12.93 7.76 10.66
CA ASN A 63 -13.19 8.59 11.86
C ASN A 63 -12.34 8.24 13.09
N ASP A 64 -11.72 7.05 13.12
CA ASP A 64 -10.87 6.60 14.22
C ASP A 64 -9.58 5.99 13.65
N LYS A 65 -8.49 6.70 13.89
CA LYS A 65 -7.14 6.43 13.38
C LYS A 65 -6.43 5.31 14.13
N THR A 66 -6.92 4.91 15.30
CA THR A 66 -6.24 3.95 16.18
C THR A 66 -6.81 2.54 16.09
N ASN A 67 -7.98 2.39 15.47
CA ASN A 67 -8.69 1.12 15.44
C ASN A 67 -8.43 0.34 14.15
N ILE A 68 -7.52 -0.64 14.21
CA ILE A 68 -7.18 -1.54 13.10
C ILE A 68 -8.41 -2.22 12.49
N THR A 69 -9.43 -2.54 13.30
CA THR A 69 -10.65 -3.17 12.79
C THR A 69 -11.48 -2.18 11.95
N LEU A 70 -11.46 -0.89 12.26
CA LEU A 70 -12.10 0.14 11.43
C LEU A 70 -11.30 0.40 10.15
N ILE A 71 -9.97 0.37 10.22
CA ILE A 71 -9.09 0.47 9.05
C ILE A 71 -9.36 -0.68 8.06
N ASP A 72 -9.34 -1.93 8.54
CA ASP A 72 -9.63 -3.12 7.74
C ASP A 72 -11.02 -3.04 7.08
N LYS A 73 -12.05 -2.62 7.84
CA LYS A 73 -13.40 -2.40 7.31
C LYS A 73 -13.45 -1.29 6.27
N CYS A 74 -12.71 -0.20 6.47
CA CYS A 74 -12.63 0.91 5.51
C CYS A 74 -12.06 0.42 4.18
N ILE A 75 -10.93 -0.29 4.21
CA ILE A 75 -10.28 -0.83 3.00
C ILE A 75 -11.21 -1.80 2.27
N LYS A 76 -11.82 -2.76 2.99
CA LYS A 76 -12.79 -3.72 2.42
C LYS A 76 -13.99 -3.04 1.77
N LYS A 77 -14.52 -2.00 2.42
CA LYS A 77 -15.63 -1.20 1.88
C LYS A 77 -15.23 -0.47 0.60
N ARG A 78 -14.02 0.10 0.56
CA ARG A 78 -13.52 0.86 -0.61
C ARG A 78 -13.21 -0.05 -1.80
N LEU A 79 -12.70 -1.26 -1.54
CA LEU A 79 -12.47 -2.29 -2.56
C LEU A 79 -13.73 -3.09 -2.94
N ASN A 80 -14.86 -2.87 -2.25
CA ASN A 80 -16.07 -3.69 -2.37
C ASN A 80 -15.77 -5.21 -2.28
N SER A 81 -14.86 -5.59 -1.37
CA SER A 81 -14.39 -6.98 -1.23
C SER A 81 -14.14 -7.34 0.22
N ALA A 82 -14.51 -8.57 0.59
CA ALA A 82 -14.22 -9.13 1.91
C ALA A 82 -12.74 -9.53 2.08
N ASN A 83 -12.04 -9.76 0.97
CA ASN A 83 -10.65 -10.21 0.94
C ASN A 83 -9.80 -9.24 0.11
N TYR A 84 -8.62 -8.92 0.62
CA TYR A 84 -7.63 -8.10 -0.09
C TYR A 84 -6.23 -8.52 0.36
N LYS A 85 -5.24 -8.10 -0.42
CA LYS A 85 -3.82 -8.23 -0.10
C LYS A 85 -3.20 -6.84 -0.01
N LEU A 86 -2.09 -6.74 0.70
CA LEU A 86 -1.29 -5.52 0.78
C LEU A 86 0.02 -5.70 0.06
N ILE A 87 0.47 -4.63 -0.60
CA ILE A 87 1.75 -4.59 -1.28
C ILE A 87 2.39 -3.22 -1.15
N TRP A 88 3.65 -3.21 -0.72
CA TRP A 88 4.50 -2.04 -0.81
C TRP A 88 5.20 -2.04 -2.16
N LEU A 89 5.05 -0.94 -2.91
CA LEU A 89 5.75 -0.70 -4.17
C LEU A 89 6.59 0.57 -4.11
N CYS A 90 7.80 0.51 -4.67
CA CYS A 90 8.61 1.66 -5.02
C CYS A 90 8.35 2.09 -6.46
N SER A 91 8.68 3.36 -6.77
CA SER A 91 8.42 3.91 -8.11
C SER A 91 9.43 3.44 -9.16
N THR A 92 10.63 3.03 -8.71
CA THR A 92 11.69 2.52 -9.58
C THR A 92 12.34 1.27 -9.00
N ALA A 93 12.92 0.43 -9.86
CA ALA A 93 13.70 -0.73 -9.44
C ALA A 93 14.87 -0.34 -8.52
N LYS A 94 15.57 0.74 -8.83
CA LYS A 94 16.68 1.26 -8.03
C LYS A 94 16.28 1.65 -6.60
N GLU A 95 15.04 2.11 -6.40
CA GLU A 95 14.53 2.37 -5.06
C GLU A 95 14.24 1.06 -4.32
N ALA A 96 13.63 0.08 -4.99
CA ALA A 96 13.39 -1.24 -4.41
C ALA A 96 14.70 -1.97 -4.04
N GLU A 97 15.76 -1.80 -4.82
CA GLU A 97 17.09 -2.37 -4.54
C GLU A 97 17.66 -1.93 -3.18
N LYS A 98 17.30 -0.75 -2.67
CA LYS A 98 17.76 -0.26 -1.35
C LYS A 98 17.27 -1.14 -0.18
N TYR A 99 16.25 -1.94 -0.44
CA TYR A 99 15.58 -2.81 0.51
C TYR A 99 15.69 -4.28 0.09
N ALA A 100 16.57 -4.58 -0.86
CA ALA A 100 16.81 -5.92 -1.38
C ALA A 100 18.15 -6.45 -0.87
N ASP A 101 18.20 -7.72 -0.49
CA ASP A 101 19.47 -8.39 -0.18
C ASP A 101 20.30 -8.59 -1.46
N SER A 102 19.63 -8.63 -2.62
CA SER A 102 20.24 -8.70 -3.95
C SER A 102 19.40 -7.96 -4.99
N SER A 103 20.02 -7.25 -5.93
CA SER A 103 19.29 -6.62 -7.04
C SER A 103 18.47 -7.61 -7.90
N ARG A 104 18.83 -8.90 -7.89
CA ARG A 104 18.09 -9.96 -8.59
C ARG A 104 16.75 -10.31 -7.93
N SER A 105 16.53 -9.91 -6.68
CA SER A 105 15.26 -10.16 -5.96
C SER A 105 14.22 -9.07 -6.24
N VAL A 106 14.58 -8.01 -6.97
CA VAL A 106 13.68 -6.93 -7.39
C VAL A 106 12.90 -7.34 -8.63
N TYR A 107 11.58 -7.16 -8.58
CA TYR A 107 10.66 -7.44 -9.68
C TYR A 107 9.63 -6.32 -9.84
N GLU A 108 9.06 -6.27 -11.04
CA GLU A 108 7.93 -5.40 -11.36
C GLU A 108 6.63 -6.07 -10.92
N PHE A 109 5.74 -5.28 -10.33
CA PHE A 109 4.39 -5.68 -9.98
C PHE A 109 3.40 -4.82 -10.76
N LEU A 110 2.52 -5.48 -11.51
CA LEU A 110 1.44 -4.82 -12.23
C LEU A 110 0.23 -4.70 -11.30
N LEU A 111 -0.31 -3.49 -11.22
CA LEU A 111 -1.58 -3.25 -10.54
C LEU A 111 -2.72 -3.91 -11.32
N PRO A 112 -3.84 -4.24 -10.65
CA PRO A 112 -5.03 -4.73 -11.34
C PRO A 112 -5.47 -3.76 -12.44
N GLU A 113 -5.86 -4.28 -13.60
CA GLU A 113 -6.28 -3.45 -14.75
C GLU A 113 -7.49 -2.57 -14.43
N ASN A 114 -8.38 -3.06 -13.57
CA ASN A 114 -9.56 -2.33 -13.13
C ASN A 114 -9.22 -1.47 -11.89
N PRO A 115 -9.36 -0.13 -11.96
CA PRO A 115 -9.07 0.76 -10.85
C PRO A 115 -9.94 0.57 -9.59
N GLN A 116 -11.01 -0.22 -9.68
CA GLN A 116 -11.84 -0.61 -8.53
C GLN A 116 -11.21 -1.74 -7.70
N ASP A 117 -10.28 -2.49 -8.28
CA ASP A 117 -9.66 -3.67 -7.67
C ASP A 117 -8.40 -3.33 -6.85
N TYR A 118 -8.03 -2.06 -6.76
CA TYR A 118 -6.98 -1.59 -5.86
C TYR A 118 -7.26 -0.19 -5.29
N ILE A 119 -6.65 0.10 -4.14
CA ILE A 119 -6.63 1.44 -3.55
C ILE A 119 -5.25 1.75 -2.97
N LEU A 120 -4.89 3.03 -2.98
CA LEU A 120 -3.73 3.54 -2.23
C LEU A 120 -4.10 3.60 -0.74
N VAL A 121 -3.33 2.93 0.10
CA VAL A 121 -3.53 2.87 1.57
C VAL A 121 -2.67 3.89 2.29
N SER A 122 -1.45 4.12 1.79
CA SER A 122 -0.53 5.11 2.32
C SER A 122 0.46 5.54 1.25
N ASP A 123 0.74 6.84 1.21
CA ASP A 123 1.84 7.44 0.47
C ASP A 123 3.05 7.59 1.41
N LEU A 124 4.12 6.86 1.13
CA LEU A 124 5.35 6.85 1.94
C LEU A 124 6.43 7.76 1.32
N GLY A 125 6.04 8.64 0.39
CA GLY A 125 6.90 9.58 -0.31
C GLY A 125 8.01 8.87 -1.08
N ALA A 126 9.26 9.28 -0.84
CA ALA A 126 10.44 8.72 -1.49
C ALA A 126 10.66 7.21 -1.21
N LYS A 127 9.93 6.63 -0.25
CA LYS A 127 9.99 5.20 0.03
C LYS A 127 8.99 4.39 -0.81
N GLY A 128 8.09 5.04 -1.54
CA GLY A 128 7.06 4.41 -2.35
C GLY A 128 5.67 4.53 -1.73
N CYS A 129 4.84 3.51 -1.92
CA CYS A 129 3.48 3.49 -1.39
C CYS A 129 3.00 2.10 -1.00
N LEU A 130 2.03 2.08 -0.08
CA LEU A 130 1.29 0.88 0.30
C LEU A 130 -0.03 0.82 -0.47
N ILE A 131 -0.28 -0.27 -1.18
CA ILE A 131 -1.49 -0.49 -1.98
C ILE A 131 -2.22 -1.72 -1.44
N ALA A 132 -3.55 -1.62 -1.34
CA ALA A 132 -4.43 -2.76 -1.13
C ALA A 132 -5.07 -3.18 -2.46
N TYR A 133 -5.16 -4.47 -2.73
CA TYR A 133 -5.74 -5.00 -3.97
C TYR A 133 -6.50 -6.32 -3.77
N THR A 134 -7.44 -6.65 -4.65
CA THR A 134 -8.30 -7.83 -4.54
C THR A 134 -7.84 -9.00 -5.42
N LYS A 135 -7.55 -8.75 -6.69
CA LYS A 135 -7.14 -9.73 -7.71
C LYS A 135 -6.23 -9.08 -8.74
N ILE A 136 -5.25 -9.83 -9.24
CA ILE A 136 -4.46 -9.50 -10.43
C ILE A 136 -5.05 -10.28 -11.60
#